data_AF-A0A6V8PJW6-F1
#
_entry.id   AF-A0A6V8PJW6-F1
#
_cell.length_a   1.000
_cell.length_b   1.000
_cell.length_c   1.000
_cell.angle_alpha   90.00
_cell.angle_beta   90.00
_cell.angle_gamma   90.00
#
_symmetry.space_group_name_H-M   'P 1'
#
loop_
_entity.id
_entity.type
_entity.pdbx_description
1 polymer ?
#
loop_
_entity_poly.entity_id
_entity_poly.type
_entity_poly.pdbx_seq_one_letter_code
_entity_poly.pdbx_strand_id
1 'polypeptide(L)'
;MEAAVDTKPRGYLPEGHVDKAGNLLQRPIAWYGHVGLGPIEVAAYPEGVVGKATLAEAEKAREGVEALLDYMVRLHDDIRAAFPPGKLPPMEEMTQRSREEIEAVIKGPLAEGGRSIYTLG
;
A
#
# COMPACT_ATOMS: atom_id res chain seq x y z
N MET A 1 23.38 -0.33 -12.87
CA MET A 1 23.81 -0.53 -11.47
C MET A 1 25.16 0.10 -11.14
N GLU A 2 25.96 0.51 -12.12
CA GLU A 2 27.32 1.03 -11.87
C GLU A 2 27.38 2.29 -10.98
N ALA A 3 26.30 3.06 -10.90
CA ALA A 3 26.18 4.22 -10.01
C ALA A 3 25.53 3.92 -8.64
N ALA A 4 25.14 2.67 -8.38
CA ALA A 4 24.50 2.32 -7.11
C ALA A 4 25.54 2.23 -5.99
N VAL A 5 25.23 2.80 -4.84
CA VAL A 5 26.07 2.75 -3.65
C VAL A 5 25.40 1.88 -2.59
N ASP A 6 26.11 0.85 -2.13
CA ASP A 6 25.61 -0.02 -1.08
C ASP A 6 25.78 0.62 0.30
N THR A 7 24.77 0.49 1.15
CA THR A 7 24.86 0.85 2.57
C THR A 7 24.64 -0.38 3.46
N LYS A 8 25.10 -0.30 4.72
CA LYS A 8 24.87 -1.34 5.73
C LYS A 8 23.80 -0.86 6.71
N PRO A 9 22.60 -1.48 6.72
CA PRO A 9 21.57 -1.15 7.70
C PRO A 9 22.08 -1.30 9.14
N ARG A 10 21.72 -0.36 10.01
CA ARG A 10 22.05 -0.38 11.45
C ARG A 10 20.85 0.06 12.28
N GLY A 11 20.73 -0.51 13.49
CA GLY A 11 19.72 -0.16 14.48
C GLY A 11 20.32 -0.11 15.88
N TYR A 12 19.56 0.36 16.86
CA TYR A 12 20.01 0.43 18.25
C TYR A 12 19.64 -0.80 19.08
N LEU A 13 18.70 -1.61 18.60
CA LEU A 13 18.26 -2.84 19.24
C LEU A 13 18.75 -4.09 18.49
N PRO A 14 18.79 -5.26 19.16
CA PRO A 14 18.99 -6.54 18.52
C PRO A 14 17.92 -6.83 17.45
N GLU A 15 18.27 -7.71 16.51
CA GLU A 15 17.35 -8.18 15.49
C GLU A 15 16.22 -9.05 16.08
N GLY A 16 15.01 -8.95 15.52
CA GLY A 16 13.86 -9.79 15.88
C GLY A 16 12.64 -9.03 16.38
N HIS A 17 12.82 -7.80 16.87
CA HIS A 17 11.71 -6.98 17.36
C HIS A 17 11.00 -6.21 16.24
N VAL A 18 11.77 -5.39 15.51
CA VAL A 18 11.28 -4.56 14.40
C VAL A 18 11.39 -5.32 13.08
N ASP A 19 10.32 -5.28 12.30
CA ASP A 19 10.25 -5.86 10.95
C ASP A 19 11.14 -5.13 9.93
N LYS A 20 11.39 -5.78 8.80
CA LYS A 20 12.07 -5.20 7.65
C LYS A 20 11.08 -4.43 6.79
N ALA A 21 11.61 -3.67 5.83
CA ALA A 21 10.82 -2.95 4.84
C ALA A 21 9.75 -3.86 4.24
N GLY A 22 8.52 -3.36 4.12
CA GLY A 22 7.39 -4.14 3.61
C GLY A 22 6.77 -5.13 4.60
N ASN A 23 7.23 -5.17 5.86
CA ASN A 23 6.75 -6.11 6.90
C ASN A 23 6.82 -7.59 6.44
N LEU A 24 7.85 -7.91 5.67
CA LEU A 24 7.98 -9.20 4.99
C LEU A 24 8.16 -10.37 5.98
N LEU A 25 8.69 -10.10 7.18
CA LEU A 25 8.99 -11.14 8.18
C LEU A 25 7.88 -11.29 9.23
N GLN A 26 6.84 -10.45 9.18
CA GLN A 26 5.71 -10.44 10.12
C GLN A 26 6.17 -10.41 11.59
N ARG A 27 7.14 -9.52 11.89
CA ARG A 27 7.66 -9.33 13.26
C ARG A 27 6.68 -8.51 14.11
N PRO A 28 6.79 -8.58 15.45
CA PRO A 28 5.83 -7.93 16.35
C PRO A 28 5.69 -6.41 16.17
N ILE A 29 6.76 -5.72 15.79
CA ILE A 29 6.73 -4.27 15.54
C ILE A 29 6.91 -4.05 14.04
N ALA A 30 5.88 -3.50 13.38
CA ALA A 30 5.97 -3.11 11.97
C ALA A 30 7.13 -2.13 11.73
N TRP A 31 7.71 -2.13 10.53
CA TRP A 31 8.86 -1.26 10.21
C TRP A 31 8.52 0.24 10.39
N TYR A 32 7.27 0.63 10.13
CA TYR A 32 6.76 1.99 10.34
C TYR A 32 6.18 2.23 11.75
N GLY A 33 6.15 1.20 12.60
CA GLY A 33 5.48 1.20 13.90
C GLY A 33 6.33 1.71 15.06
N HIS A 34 7.49 2.30 14.79
CA HIS A 34 8.39 2.78 15.84
C HIS A 34 9.00 4.15 15.51
N VAL A 35 9.42 4.86 16.54
CA VAL A 35 10.25 6.07 16.44
C VAL A 35 11.41 5.92 17.42
N GLY A 36 12.65 6.08 16.94
CA GLY A 36 13.84 6.07 17.79
C GLY A 36 14.53 4.72 18.04
N LEU A 37 14.03 3.61 17.49
CA LEU A 37 14.72 2.30 17.57
C LEU A 37 15.87 2.14 16.55
N GLY A 38 16.04 3.13 15.68
CA GLY A 38 17.14 3.25 14.73
C GLY A 38 17.40 4.71 14.36
N PRO A 39 18.51 4.99 13.65
CA PRO A 39 18.79 6.32 13.11
C PRO A 39 17.77 6.70 12.02
N ILE A 40 17.53 8.00 11.85
CA ILE A 40 16.82 8.52 10.68
C ILE A 40 17.66 8.31 9.42
N GLU A 41 17.01 8.11 8.27
CA GLU A 41 17.67 7.73 7.02
C GLU A 41 18.73 8.74 6.57
N VAL A 42 18.46 10.04 6.70
CA VAL A 42 19.43 11.10 6.34
C VAL A 42 20.74 11.05 7.14
N ALA A 43 20.72 10.47 8.34
CA ALA A 43 21.91 10.30 9.18
C ALA A 43 22.56 8.92 9.03
N ALA A 44 21.80 7.92 8.58
CA ALA A 44 22.25 6.54 8.46
C ALA A 44 22.77 6.21 7.06
N TYR A 45 22.16 6.81 6.04
CA TYR A 45 22.27 6.47 4.63
C TYR A 45 22.41 7.75 3.78
N PRO A 46 23.47 8.56 3.99
CA PRO A 46 23.65 9.84 3.30
C PRO A 46 23.77 9.71 1.77
N GLU A 47 24.06 8.51 1.26
CA GLU A 47 24.11 8.18 -0.16
C GLU A 47 22.72 8.05 -0.80
N GLY A 48 21.65 8.06 -0.01
CA GLY A 48 20.27 7.94 -0.49
C GLY A 48 19.85 6.51 -0.83
N VAL A 49 20.63 5.50 -0.42
CA VAL A 49 20.33 4.08 -0.64
C VAL A 49 20.25 3.34 0.68
N VAL A 50 19.19 2.56 0.89
CA VAL A 50 19.02 1.71 2.07
C VAL A 50 19.27 0.25 1.67
N GLY A 51 20.42 -0.30 2.05
CA GLY A 51 20.82 -1.68 1.73
C GLY A 51 21.69 -1.79 0.48
N LYS A 52 21.64 -2.96 -0.18
CA LYS A 52 22.58 -3.33 -1.25
C LYS A 52 21.95 -3.39 -2.63
N ALA A 53 21.78 -2.22 -3.25
CA ALA A 53 21.17 -2.12 -4.58
C ALA A 53 22.04 -2.73 -5.70
N THR A 54 23.36 -2.85 -5.49
CA THR A 54 24.28 -3.46 -6.46
C THR A 54 24.06 -4.96 -6.68
N LEU A 55 23.30 -5.62 -5.81
CA LEU A 55 22.97 -7.05 -5.91
C LEU A 55 21.72 -7.34 -6.76
N ALA A 56 21.04 -6.29 -7.25
CA ALA A 56 19.83 -6.46 -8.04
C ALA A 56 20.14 -7.17 -9.37
N GLU A 57 19.26 -8.04 -9.83
CA GLU A 57 19.35 -8.67 -11.16
C GLU A 57 17.93 -8.83 -11.69
N ALA A 58 17.71 -8.61 -12.98
CA ALA A 58 16.37 -8.66 -13.56
C ALA A 58 15.69 -10.02 -13.34
N GLU A 59 16.44 -11.11 -13.49
CA GLU A 59 15.93 -12.47 -13.28
C GLU A 59 15.47 -12.74 -11.85
N LYS A 60 16.11 -12.13 -10.83
CA LYS A 60 15.68 -12.26 -9.42
C LYS A 60 14.30 -11.66 -9.17
N ALA A 61 13.91 -10.67 -9.96
CA ALA A 61 12.62 -10.01 -9.83
C ALA A 61 11.51 -10.73 -10.60
N ARG A 62 11.85 -11.54 -11.62
CA ARG A 62 10.88 -12.02 -12.61
C ARG A 62 9.74 -12.81 -11.98
N GLU A 63 10.05 -13.83 -11.18
CA GLU A 63 9.04 -14.66 -10.50
C GLU A 63 8.12 -13.82 -9.60
N GLY A 64 8.68 -12.88 -8.83
CA GLY A 64 7.91 -12.01 -7.95
C GLY A 64 7.01 -11.03 -8.72
N VAL A 65 7.50 -10.49 -9.85
CA VAL A 65 6.71 -9.62 -10.72
C VAL A 65 5.60 -10.40 -11.41
N GLU A 66 5.88 -11.59 -11.95
CA GLU A 66 4.86 -12.47 -12.54
C GLU A 66 3.75 -12.80 -11.52
N ALA A 67 4.12 -13.23 -10.30
CA ALA A 67 3.16 -13.51 -9.24
C ALA A 67 2.32 -12.28 -8.85
N LEU A 68 2.93 -11.09 -8.82
CA LEU A 68 2.22 -9.83 -8.56
C LEU A 68 1.25 -9.49 -9.69
N LEU A 69 1.67 -9.61 -10.95
CA LEU A 69 0.83 -9.35 -12.12
C LEU A 69 -0.36 -10.31 -12.16
N ASP A 70 -0.13 -11.60 -11.97
CA ASP A 70 -1.18 -12.63 -11.90
C ASP A 70 -2.16 -12.33 -10.76
N TYR A 71 -1.65 -11.94 -9.59
CA TYR A 71 -2.49 -11.53 -8.47
C TYR A 71 -3.34 -10.31 -8.81
N MET A 72 -2.76 -9.29 -9.47
CA MET A 72 -3.50 -8.08 -9.84
C MET A 72 -4.61 -8.37 -10.84
N VAL A 73 -4.37 -9.25 -11.83
CA VAL A 73 -5.41 -9.71 -12.76
C VAL A 73 -6.52 -10.43 -12.01
N ARG A 74 -6.16 -11.39 -11.13
CA ARG A 74 -7.14 -12.11 -10.31
C ARG A 74 -7.97 -11.17 -9.44
N LEU A 75 -7.32 -10.25 -8.73
CA LEU A 75 -8.00 -9.27 -7.88
C LEU A 75 -8.95 -8.39 -8.70
N HIS A 76 -8.51 -7.91 -9.86
CA HIS A 76 -9.35 -7.15 -10.78
C HIS A 76 -10.59 -7.94 -11.20
N ASP A 77 -10.42 -9.20 -11.60
CA ASP A 77 -11.53 -10.04 -12.07
C ASP A 77 -12.49 -10.40 -10.93
N ASP A 78 -11.97 -10.69 -9.73
CA ASP A 78 -12.77 -10.94 -8.53
C ASP A 78 -13.59 -9.70 -8.15
N ILE A 79 -12.99 -8.50 -8.19
CA ILE A 79 -13.72 -7.24 -7.95
C ILE A 79 -14.82 -7.04 -8.99
N ARG A 80 -14.55 -7.28 -10.27
CA ARG A 80 -15.56 -7.12 -11.33
C ARG A 80 -16.67 -8.15 -11.24
N ALA A 81 -16.37 -9.36 -10.79
CA ALA A 81 -17.35 -10.41 -10.56
C ALA A 81 -18.25 -10.08 -9.35
N ALA A 82 -17.66 -9.64 -8.25
CA ALA A 82 -18.40 -9.26 -7.03
C ALA A 82 -19.20 -7.97 -7.22
N PHE A 83 -18.61 -6.97 -7.88
CA PHE A 83 -19.17 -5.64 -8.09
C PHE A 83 -19.08 -5.23 -9.57
N PRO A 84 -19.98 -5.74 -10.43
CA PRO A 84 -20.06 -5.31 -11.81
C PRO A 84 -20.28 -3.79 -11.95
N PRO A 85 -19.97 -3.17 -13.09
CA PRO A 85 -20.18 -1.74 -13.28
C PRO A 85 -21.61 -1.29 -12.91
N GLY A 86 -21.70 -0.29 -12.02
CA GLY A 86 -22.97 0.21 -11.49
C GLY A 86 -23.55 -0.60 -10.33
N LYS A 87 -22.87 -1.64 -9.85
CA LYS A 87 -23.20 -2.37 -8.63
C LYS A 87 -22.18 -2.02 -7.56
N LEU A 88 -22.68 -1.58 -6.41
CA LEU A 88 -21.89 -1.27 -5.22
C LEU A 88 -22.20 -2.31 -4.13
N PRO A 89 -21.33 -2.46 -3.12
CA PRO A 89 -21.68 -3.22 -1.92
C PRO A 89 -22.95 -2.65 -1.25
N PRO A 90 -23.65 -3.45 -0.43
CA PRO A 90 -24.78 -2.96 0.36
C PRO A 90 -24.39 -1.73 1.19
N MET A 91 -25.10 -0.63 1.00
CA MET A 91 -24.79 0.67 1.61
C MET A 91 -24.80 0.61 3.15
N GLU A 92 -25.72 -0.16 3.68
CA GLU A 92 -26.03 -0.34 5.10
C GLU A 92 -24.90 -1.09 5.83
N GLU A 93 -24.06 -1.81 5.08
CA GLU A 93 -22.86 -2.46 5.59
C GLU A 93 -21.61 -1.56 5.46
N MET A 94 -21.67 -0.50 4.65
CA MET A 94 -20.52 0.36 4.35
C MET A 94 -20.52 1.68 5.12
N THR A 95 -21.69 2.19 5.51
CA THR A 95 -21.83 3.51 6.15
C THR A 95 -23.07 3.62 7.03
N GLN A 96 -23.00 4.46 8.07
CA GLN A 96 -24.15 4.84 8.91
C GLN A 96 -24.76 6.19 8.53
N ARG A 97 -24.32 6.80 7.43
CA ARG A 97 -24.90 8.05 6.91
C ARG A 97 -26.34 7.81 6.43
N SER A 98 -27.11 8.89 6.28
CA SER A 98 -28.49 8.75 5.82
C SER A 98 -28.53 8.21 4.39
N ARG A 99 -29.56 7.39 4.10
CA ARG A 99 -29.75 6.78 2.79
C ARG A 99 -29.84 7.83 1.69
N GLU A 100 -30.57 8.91 1.94
CA GLU A 100 -30.81 9.99 0.99
C GLU A 100 -29.52 10.70 0.62
N GLU A 101 -28.61 10.88 1.58
CA GLU A 101 -27.33 11.52 1.34
C GLU A 101 -26.46 10.68 0.40
N ILE A 102 -26.36 9.38 0.68
CA ILE A 102 -25.55 8.45 -0.11
C ILE A 102 -26.15 8.20 -1.49
N GLU A 103 -27.47 8.05 -1.61
CA GLU A 103 -28.13 7.92 -2.91
C GLU A 103 -27.90 9.14 -3.80
N ALA A 104 -27.89 10.36 -3.23
CA ALA A 104 -27.59 11.57 -3.98
C ALA A 104 -26.16 11.57 -4.53
N VAL A 105 -25.15 11.11 -3.77
CA VAL A 105 -23.78 11.02 -4.28
C VAL A 105 -23.54 9.85 -5.23
N ILE A 106 -24.22 8.72 -5.05
CA ILE A 106 -24.20 7.60 -6.02
C ILE A 106 -24.76 8.06 -7.38
N LYS A 107 -25.81 8.90 -7.37
CA LYS A 107 -26.39 9.48 -8.59
C LYS A 107 -25.41 10.39 -9.34
N GLY A 108 -24.49 11.01 -8.61
CA GLY A 108 -23.44 11.89 -9.13
C GLY A 108 -23.89 13.32 -9.42
N PRO A 109 -22.96 14.29 -9.46
CA PRO A 109 -23.27 15.73 -9.47
C PRO A 109 -23.92 16.24 -10.76
N LEU A 110 -23.86 15.47 -11.85
CA LEU A 110 -24.40 15.86 -13.15
C LEU A 110 -25.88 15.47 -13.33
N ALA A 111 -26.41 14.62 -12.44
CA ALA A 111 -27.80 14.19 -12.49
C ALA A 111 -28.68 15.10 -11.62
N GLU A 112 -29.94 15.29 -12.01
CA GLU A 112 -30.90 16.07 -11.22
C GLU A 112 -31.05 15.49 -9.80
N GLY A 113 -30.87 16.31 -8.77
CA GLY A 113 -30.90 15.88 -7.37
C GLY A 113 -29.66 15.08 -6.92
N GLY A 114 -28.66 14.89 -7.77
CA GLY A 114 -27.39 14.28 -7.43
C GLY A 114 -26.40 15.26 -6.80
N ARG A 115 -25.38 14.73 -6.12
CA ARG A 115 -24.36 15.50 -5.40
C ARG A 115 -22.96 14.98 -5.69
N SER A 116 -21.95 15.82 -5.44
CA SER A 116 -20.53 15.44 -5.54
C SER A 116 -20.12 14.61 -4.33
N ILE A 117 -19.29 13.58 -4.50
CA ILE A 117 -18.81 12.75 -3.38
C ILE A 117 -18.10 13.56 -2.29
N TYR A 118 -17.53 14.71 -2.65
CA TYR A 118 -16.88 15.64 -1.71
C TYR A 118 -17.85 16.34 -0.76
N THR A 119 -19.18 16.16 -0.89
CA THR A 119 -20.14 16.65 0.11
C THR A 119 -20.19 15.79 1.37
N LEU A 120 -19.64 14.57 1.36
CA LEU A 120 -19.63 13.63 2.49
C LEU A 120 -18.54 13.95 3.55
N GLY A 121 -18.43 15.21 3.97
CA GLY A 121 -17.44 15.68 4.96
C GLY A 121 -17.32 14.81 6.21
#